data_AF-D6MXY7-F1
#
_entry.id   AF-D6MXY7-F1
#
_cell.length_a   1.000
_cell.length_b   1.000
_cell.length_c   1.000
_cell.angle_alpha   90.00
_cell.angle_beta   90.00
_cell.angle_gamma   90.00
#
_symmetry.space_group_name_H-M   'P 1'
#
loop_
_entity.id
_entity.type
_entity.pdbx_description
1 polymer ?
#
loop_
_entity_poly.entity_id
_entity_poly.type
_entity_poly.pdbx_seq_one_letter_code
_entity_poly.pdbx_strand_id
1 'polypeptide(L)' 'IVGGYECQKHSQAHQVSLNSGYHFCGGSLVSKDWVVSAAHCYKSRIEVRLGEHNIQVTEG' A
#
# COMPACT_ATOMS: atom_id res chain seq x y z
N ILE A 1 -11.39 5.64 1.26
CA ILE A 1 -11.50 6.86 2.11
C ILE A 1 -12.80 7.56 1.76
N VAL A 2 -13.69 7.85 2.72
CA VAL A 2 -15.00 8.50 2.46
C VAL A 2 -14.86 10.02 2.54
N GLY A 3 -15.44 10.75 1.58
CA GLY A 3 -15.40 12.23 1.55
C GLY A 3 -14.05 12.84 1.18
N GLY A 4 -13.11 12.03 0.69
CA GLY A 4 -11.78 12.47 0.27
C GLY A 4 -11.74 12.93 -1.19
N TYR A 5 -10.51 13.12 -1.66
CA TYR A 5 -10.16 13.39 -3.06
C TYR A 5 -8.99 12.50 -3.45
N GLU A 6 -8.75 12.36 -4.75
CA GLU A 6 -7.59 11.62 -5.26
C GLU A 6 -6.30 12.35 -4.88
N CYS A 7 -5.34 11.63 -4.29
CA CYS A 7 -4.04 12.22 -3.95
C CYS A 7 -3.32 12.66 -5.23
N GLN A 8 -2.41 13.65 -5.15
CA GLN A 8 -1.54 13.89 -6.28
C GLN A 8 -0.62 12.69 -6.49
N LYS A 9 -0.33 12.34 -7.75
CA LYS A 9 0.47 11.17 -8.08
C LYS A 9 1.79 11.18 -7.31
N HIS A 10 2.06 10.10 -6.57
CA HIS A 10 3.24 9.92 -5.71
C HIS A 10 3.41 10.91 -4.54
N SER A 11 2.40 11.73 -4.18
CA SER A 11 2.49 12.64 -3.03
C SER A 11 2.61 11.90 -1.69
N GLN A 12 2.10 10.66 -1.63
CA GLN A 12 2.22 9.77 -0.49
C GLN A 12 3.24 8.65 -0.78
N ALA A 13 4.50 9.01 -1.04
CA ALA A 13 5.54 8.06 -1.48
C ALA A 13 5.81 6.90 -0.50
N HIS A 14 5.46 7.05 0.78
CA HIS A 14 5.57 5.99 1.79
C HIS A 14 4.38 5.02 1.77
N GLN A 15 3.30 5.33 1.04
CA GLN A 15 2.09 4.51 1.00
C GLN A 15 2.39 3.14 0.37
N VAL A 16 1.87 2.10 1.00
CA VAL A 16 2.00 0.72 0.53
C VAL A 16 0.62 0.10 0.38
N SER A 17 0.47 -0.73 -0.65
CA SER A 17 -0.65 -1.66 -0.81
C SER A 17 -0.20 -3.06 -0.35
N LEU A 18 -0.90 -3.61 0.64
CA LEU A 18 -0.73 -5.01 1.04
C LEU A 18 -1.70 -5.87 0.24
N ASN A 19 -1.15 -6.78 -0.56
CA ASN A 19 -1.89 -7.59 -1.51
C ASN A 19 -1.73 -9.09 -1.20
N SER A 20 -2.83 -9.84 -1.31
CA SER A 20 -2.87 -11.30 -1.20
C SER A 20 -3.86 -11.88 -2.23
N GLY A 21 -3.61 -11.60 -3.51
CA GLY A 21 -4.54 -11.84 -4.62
C GLY A 21 -5.50 -10.67 -4.87
N TYR A 22 -5.66 -9.80 -3.88
CA TYR A 22 -6.36 -8.51 -3.94
C TYR A 22 -5.78 -7.56 -2.88
N HIS A 23 -5.98 -6.25 -3.06
CA HIS A 23 -5.65 -5.26 -2.03
C HIS A 23 -6.58 -5.43 -0.82
N PHE A 24 -6.02 -5.64 0.36
CA PHE A 24 -6.82 -5.87 1.58
C PHE A 24 -6.47 -4.94 2.74
N CYS A 25 -5.27 -4.34 2.75
CA CYS A 25 -4.83 -3.38 3.75
C CYS A 25 -3.82 -2.38 3.16
N GLY A 26 -3.65 -1.26 3.85
CA GLY A 26 -2.55 -0.33 3.63
C GLY A 26 -1.35 -0.60 4.54
N GLY A 27 -0.24 0.07 4.27
CA GLY A 27 0.92 0.15 5.14
C GLY A 27 1.76 1.38 4.83
N SER A 28 2.86 1.56 5.57
CA SER A 28 3.83 2.63 5.34
C SER A 28 5.25 2.09 5.30
N LEU A 29 5.99 2.41 4.25
CA LEU A 29 7.43 2.16 4.16
C LEU A 29 8.15 3.09 5.13
N VAL A 30 8.75 2.53 6.19
CA VAL A 30 9.48 3.30 7.21
C VAL A 30 10.99 3.24 7.02
N SER A 31 11.48 2.26 6.26
CA SER A 31 12.86 2.19 5.77
C SER A 31 12.94 1.21 4.61
N LYS A 32 14.11 1.07 3.97
CA LYS A 32 14.32 0.25 2.77
C LYS A 32 13.72 -1.16 2.85
N ASP A 33 13.83 -1.80 4.02
CA ASP A 33 13.44 -3.20 4.20
C ASP A 33 12.24 -3.38 5.16
N TRP A 34 11.61 -2.29 5.61
CA TRP A 34 10.57 -2.34 6.65
C TRP A 34 9.32 -1.56 6.30
N VAL A 35 8.18 -2.27 6.38
CA VAL A 35 6.82 -1.71 6.30
C VAL A 35 6.13 -1.88 7.65
N VAL A 36 5.49 -0.82 8.11
CA VAL A 36 4.59 -0.85 9.28
C VAL A 36 3.14 -0.90 8.78
N SER A 37 2.31 -1.71 9.45
CA SER A 37 0.87 -1.82 9.20
C SER A 37 0.13 -2.18 10.51
N ALA A 38 -1.19 -2.33 10.44
CA ALA A 38 -1.99 -2.75 11.59
C ALA A 38 -1.85 -4.25 11.85
N ALA A 39 -1.80 -4.65 13.13
CA ALA A 39 -1.64 -6.06 13.51
C ALA A 39 -2.74 -6.99 12.94
N HIS A 40 -3.97 -6.49 12.79
CA HIS A 40 -5.07 -7.27 12.22
C HIS A 40 -4.94 -7.52 10.71
N CYS A 41 -3.98 -6.89 10.02
CA CYS A 41 -3.68 -7.15 8.62
C CYS A 41 -2.75 -8.36 8.41
N TYR A 42 -2.41 -9.10 9.48
CA TYR A 42 -1.54 -10.27 9.38
C TYR A 42 -2.10 -11.36 8.45
N LYS A 43 -1.23 -11.87 7.58
CA LYS A 43 -1.38 -13.09 6.77
C LYS A 43 -0.02 -13.78 6.67
N SER A 44 -0.02 -15.09 6.41
CA SER A 44 1.22 -15.89 6.32
C SER A 44 2.12 -15.51 5.14
N ARG A 45 1.54 -14.97 4.06
CA ARG A 45 2.26 -14.42 2.91
C ARG A 45 1.52 -13.19 2.40
N ILE A 46 2.25 -12.11 2.16
CA ILE A 46 1.73 -10.83 1.67
C ILE A 46 2.69 -10.33 0.58
N GLU A 47 2.13 -9.87 -0.53
CA GLU A 47 2.84 -9.10 -1.55
C GLU A 47 2.76 -7.62 -1.18
N VAL A 48 3.92 -6.95 -1.11
CA VAL A 48 4.05 -5.54 -0.79
C VAL A 48 4.22 -4.78 -2.11
N ARG A 49 3.25 -3.94 -2.47
CA ARG A 49 3.33 -3.07 -3.67
C ARG A 49 3.63 -1.64 -3.24
N LEU A 50 4.72 -1.09 -3.76
CA LEU A 50 5.20 0.27 -3.51
C LEU A 50 5.07 1.12 -4.76
N GLY A 51 5.06 2.44 -4.60
CA GLY A 51 5.05 3.38 -5.74
C GLY A 51 3.72 3.46 -6.48
N GLU A 52 2.69 2.75 -6.02
CA GLU A 52 1.37 2.73 -6.61
C GLU A 52 0.59 4.03 -6.36
N HIS A 53 -0.11 4.48 -7.39
CA HIS A 53 -1.16 5.49 -7.37
C HIS A 53 -2.50 4.88 -7.83
N ASN A 54 -2.49 4.05 -8.88
CA ASN A 54 -3.64 3.27 -9.35
C ASN A 54 -3.35 1.76 -9.32
N ILE A 55 -3.82 1.09 -8.26
CA ILE A 55 -3.62 -0.35 -8.02
C ILE A 55 -4.27 -1.31 -9.03
N GLN A 56 -5.05 -0.81 -9.99
CA GLN A 56 -5.64 -1.61 -11.08
C GLN A 56 -4.69 -1.77 -12.27
N VAL A 57 -3.67 -0.93 -12.35
CA VAL A 57 -2.60 -1.02 -13.35
C VAL A 57 -1.28 -1.23 -12.61
N THR A 58 -0.29 -1.79 -13.30
CA THR A 58 1.05 -1.92 -12.74
C THR A 58 1.81 -0.64 -13.08
N GLU A 59 2.10 0.18 -12.07
CA GLU A 59 2.82 1.45 -12.24
C GLU A 59 4.33 1.35 -11.95
N GLY A 60 4.80 0.17 -11.56
CA GLY A 60 6.21 -0.16 -11.31
C GLY A 60 6.53 -1.61 -11.66
#